data_AF-A0A1Y1CEY1-F1
#
_entry.id   AF-A0A1Y1CEY1-F1
#
_cell.length_a   1.000
_cell.length_b   1.000
_cell.length_c   1.000
_cell.angle_alpha   90.00
_cell.angle_beta   90.00
_cell.angle_gamma   90.00
#
_symmetry.space_group_name_H-M   'P 1'
#
loop_
_entity.id
_entity.type
_entity.pdbx_description
1 polymer ?
#
loop_
_entity_poly.entity_id
_entity_poly.type
_entity_poly.pdbx_seq_one_letter_code
_entity_poly.pdbx_strand_id
1 'polypeptide(L)'
;MNKEEFKAKANQTIDEVSAKINEFKAKKESTKDDVKSKYEETLKDLETKKADLKAKYSELENATDDKWEDVKNAFSSAADSFKEGFSKIASLF
;
A
#
# COMPACT_ATOMS: atom_id res chain seq x y z
N MET A 1 -11.01 5.40 17.73
CA MET A 1 -9.93 6.08 17.01
C MET A 1 -10.48 7.39 16.49
N ASN A 2 -9.92 8.50 16.96
CA ASN A 2 -10.23 9.84 16.47
C ASN A 2 -9.48 10.13 15.16
N LYS A 3 -9.65 11.33 14.60
CA LYS A 3 -9.06 11.71 13.31
C LYS A 3 -7.54 11.72 13.33
N GLU A 4 -6.94 12.30 14.37
CA GLU A 4 -5.49 12.42 14.49
C GLU A 4 -4.82 11.06 14.68
N GLU A 5 -5.40 10.19 15.52
CA GLU A 5 -4.96 8.81 15.68
C GLU A 5 -5.01 8.06 14.35
N PHE A 6 -6.08 8.25 13.56
CA PHE A 6 -6.19 7.62 12.24
C PHE A 6 -5.14 8.17 11.27
N LYS A 7 -4.91 9.49 11.23
CA LYS A 7 -3.85 10.11 10.42
C LYS A 7 -2.48 9.53 10.75
N ALA A 8 -2.15 9.43 12.04
CA ALA A 8 -0.89 8.85 12.49
C ALA A 8 -0.75 7.39 12.03
N LYS A 9 -1.78 6.57 12.21
CA LYS A 9 -1.79 5.17 11.76
C LYS A 9 -1.72 5.05 10.23
N ALA A 10 -2.38 5.94 9.49
CA ALA A 10 -2.34 5.98 8.04
C ALA A 10 -0.93 6.31 7.53
N ASN A 11 -0.24 7.27 8.16
CA ASN A 11 1.15 7.57 7.86
C ASN A 11 2.07 6.36 8.14
N GLN A 12 1.92 5.72 9.31
CA GLN A 12 2.66 4.49 9.63
C GLN A 12 2.42 3.39 8.59
N THR A 13 1.17 3.24 8.12
CA THR A 13 0.83 2.26 7.08
C THR A 13 1.57 2.56 5.77
N ILE A 14 1.70 3.83 5.38
CA ILE A 14 2.46 4.24 4.18
C ILE A 14 3.95 3.91 4.32
N ASP A 15 4.52 4.13 5.51
CA ASP A 15 5.91 3.80 5.79
C ASP A 15 6.14 2.28 5.71
N GLU A 16 5.25 1.49 6.31
CA GLU A 16 5.29 0.02 6.22
C GLU A 16 5.15 -0.49 4.79
N VAL A 17 4.19 0.05 4.03
CA VAL A 17 4.01 -0.24 2.60
C VAL A 17 5.28 0.08 1.82
N SER A 18 5.90 1.22 2.11
CA SER A 18 7.13 1.65 1.45
C SER A 18 8.30 0.72 1.74
N ALA A 19 8.46 0.31 3.00
CA ALA A 19 9.50 -0.62 3.43
C ALA A 19 9.31 -2.00 2.76
N LYS A 20 8.08 -2.54 2.77
CA LYS A 20 7.77 -3.84 2.15
C LYS A 20 8.05 -3.86 0.65
N ILE A 21 7.69 -2.81 -0.09
CA ILE A 21 8.01 -2.72 -1.52
C ILE A 21 9.51 -2.68 -1.75
N ASN A 22 10.27 -1.97 -0.92
CA ASN A 22 11.73 -1.93 -1.05
C ASN A 22 12.35 -3.31 -0.77
N GLU A 23 11.83 -4.04 0.22
CA GLU A 23 12.24 -5.42 0.48
C GLU A 23 11.96 -6.33 -0.72
N PHE A 24 10.79 -6.22 -1.34
CA PHE A 24 10.46 -6.99 -2.54
C PHE A 24 11.31 -6.60 -3.75
N LYS A 25 11.64 -5.32 -3.91
CA LYS A 25 12.59 -4.89 -4.95
C LYS A 25 13.95 -5.55 -4.77
N ALA A 26 14.45 -5.62 -3.54
CA ALA A 26 15.72 -6.28 -3.25
C ALA A 26 15.65 -7.79 -3.49
N LYS A 27 14.54 -8.44 -3.13
CA LYS A 27 14.34 -9.88 -3.35
C LYS A 27 14.17 -10.27 -4.83
N LYS A 28 13.85 -9.32 -5.71
CA LYS A 28 13.63 -9.54 -7.15
C LYS A 28 14.75 -10.33 -7.82
N GLU A 29 16.00 -10.05 -7.47
CA GLU A 29 17.17 -10.71 -8.10
C GLU A 29 17.35 -12.16 -7.64
N SER A 30 16.81 -12.54 -6.48
CA SER A 30 16.85 -13.90 -5.95
C SER A 30 15.62 -14.73 -6.35
N THR A 31 14.67 -14.15 -7.07
CA THR A 31 13.44 -14.82 -7.52
C THR A 31 13.73 -15.78 -8.68
N LYS A 32 13.21 -17.01 -8.61
CA LYS A 32 13.35 -18.04 -9.66
C LYS A 32 12.77 -17.54 -10.99
N ASP A 33 13.43 -17.84 -12.12
CA ASP A 33 12.99 -17.39 -13.45
C ASP A 33 11.55 -17.77 -13.81
N ASP A 34 11.07 -18.94 -13.37
CA ASP A 34 9.70 -19.42 -13.61
C ASP A 34 8.61 -18.49 -13.06
N VAL A 35 8.87 -17.84 -11.90
CA VAL A 35 7.92 -16.92 -11.26
C VAL A 35 8.32 -15.45 -11.40
N LYS A 36 9.48 -15.16 -12.00
CA LYS A 36 10.06 -13.81 -12.10
C LYS A 36 9.16 -12.84 -12.84
N SER A 37 8.53 -13.26 -13.95
CA SER A 37 7.59 -12.42 -14.69
C SER A 37 6.38 -12.02 -13.84
N LYS A 38 5.75 -13.00 -13.16
CA LYS A 38 4.61 -12.76 -12.27
C LYS A 38 4.99 -11.92 -11.05
N TYR A 39 6.21 -12.10 -10.55
CA TYR A 39 6.79 -11.30 -9.48
C TYR A 39 6.93 -9.83 -9.90
N GLU A 40 7.51 -9.57 -11.07
CA GLU A 40 7.66 -8.22 -11.62
C GLU A 40 6.31 -7.53 -11.85
N GLU A 41 5.32 -8.25 -12.40
CA GLU A 41 3.97 -7.73 -12.58
C GLU A 41 3.32 -7.37 -11.24
N THR A 42 3.38 -8.28 -10.26
CA THR A 42 2.79 -8.05 -8.93
C THR A 42 3.51 -6.92 -8.20
N LEU A 43 4.83 -6.79 -8.36
CA LEU A 43 5.60 -5.70 -7.78
C LEU A 43 5.20 -4.35 -8.38
N LYS A 44 4.98 -4.29 -9.70
CA LYS A 44 4.51 -3.07 -10.38
C LYS A 44 3.09 -2.67 -9.96
N ASP A 45 2.21 -3.65 -9.76
CA ASP A 45 0.88 -3.44 -9.17
C ASP A 45 0.99 -2.85 -7.75
N LEU A 46 1.87 -3.40 -6.92
CA LEU A 46 2.14 -2.89 -5.56
C LEU A 46 2.69 -1.46 -5.56
N GLU A 47 3.57 -1.11 -6.48
CA GLU A 47 4.05 0.26 -6.64
C GLU A 47 2.94 1.24 -6.99
N THR A 48 2.03 0.83 -7.88
CA THR A 48 0.86 1.63 -8.28
C THR A 48 -0.07 1.84 -7.08
N LYS A 49 -0.35 0.77 -6.32
CA LYS A 49 -1.16 0.83 -5.10
C LYS A 49 -0.53 1.69 -4.00
N LYS A 50 0.79 1.68 -3.86
CA LYS A 50 1.48 2.61 -2.94
C LYS A 50 1.29 4.06 -3.36
N ALA A 51 1.34 4.36 -4.65
CA ALA A 51 1.11 5.71 -5.15
C ALA A 51 -0.33 6.17 -4.87
N ASP A 52 -1.32 5.30 -5.10
CA ASP A 52 -2.72 5.55 -4.77
C ASP A 52 -2.92 5.75 -3.26
N LEU A 53 -2.35 4.88 -2.42
CA LEU A 53 -2.42 4.99 -0.97
C LEU A 53 -1.86 6.33 -0.46
N LYS A 54 -0.74 6.79 -1.04
CA LYS A 54 -0.17 8.11 -0.74
C LYS A 54 -1.10 9.24 -1.16
N ALA A 55 -1.72 9.15 -2.33
CA ALA A 55 -2.70 10.14 -2.78
C ALA A 55 -3.91 10.19 -1.83
N LYS A 56 -4.44 9.04 -1.42
CA LYS A 56 -5.54 8.95 -0.44
C LYS A 56 -5.17 9.51 0.92
N TYR A 57 -3.92 9.33 1.35
CA TYR A 57 -3.45 9.95 2.58
C TYR A 57 -3.39 11.47 2.47
N SER A 58 -2.91 12.03 1.37
CA SER A 58 -2.94 13.48 1.14
C SER A 58 -4.37 14.03 1.14
N GLU A 59 -5.33 13.31 0.54
CA GLU A 59 -6.76 13.68 0.60
C GLU A 59 -7.27 13.65 2.05
N LEU A 60 -6.85 12.64 2.80
CA LEU A 60 -7.21 12.46 4.20
C LEU A 60 -6.62 13.55 5.10
N GLU A 61 -5.37 13.98 4.89
CA GLU A 61 -4.77 15.08 5.65
C GLU A 61 -5.55 16.39 5.49
N ASN A 62 -6.06 16.65 4.28
CA ASN A 62 -6.75 17.89 3.89
C ASN A 62 -8.29 17.81 4.00
N ALA A 63 -8.85 16.69 4.43
CA ALA A 63 -10.29 16.52 4.49
C ALA A 63 -10.96 17.34 5.59
N THR A 64 -12.10 17.93 5.24
CA THR A 64 -13.00 18.61 6.17
C THR A 64 -13.77 17.62 7.02
N ASP A 65 -14.44 18.11 8.07
CA ASP A 65 -15.21 17.24 8.96
C ASP A 65 -16.29 16.43 8.25
N ASP A 66 -16.98 17.07 7.30
CA ASP A 66 -18.07 16.51 6.51
C ASP A 66 -17.62 15.37 5.58
N LYS A 67 -16.42 15.47 5.00
CA LYS A 67 -15.87 14.47 4.06
C LYS A 67 -14.97 13.43 4.73
N TRP A 68 -14.73 13.56 6.03
CA TRP A 68 -13.71 12.79 6.74
C TRP A 68 -13.95 11.28 6.67
N GLU A 69 -15.18 10.82 6.88
CA GLU A 69 -15.46 9.38 6.86
C GLU A 69 -15.32 8.79 5.45
N ASP A 70 -15.66 9.54 4.39
CA ASP A 70 -15.50 9.10 3.02
C ASP A 70 -14.01 8.91 2.64
N VAL A 71 -13.17 9.91 2.95
CA VAL A 71 -11.72 9.82 2.65
C VAL A 71 -11.02 8.75 3.49
N LYS A 72 -11.48 8.55 4.73
CA LYS A 72 -10.98 7.50 5.62
C LYS A 72 -11.32 6.11 5.08
N ASN A 73 -12.53 5.92 4.57
CA ASN A 73 -12.93 4.69 3.92
C ASN A 73 -12.13 4.46 2.65
N ALA A 74 -11.95 5.49 1.81
CA ALA A 74 -11.12 5.40 0.61
C ALA A 74 -9.67 5.01 0.91
N PHE A 75 -9.06 5.61 1.94
CA PHE A 75 -7.72 5.22 2.40
C PHE A 75 -7.68 3.76 2.88
N SER A 76 -8.69 3.35 3.66
CA SER A 76 -8.77 1.98 4.19
C SER A 76 -8.88 0.95 3.06
N SER A 77 -9.73 1.21 2.05
CA SER A 77 -9.85 0.36 0.87
C SER A 77 -8.56 0.28 0.04
N ALA A 78 -7.84 1.40 -0.11
CA ALA A 78 -6.54 1.39 -0.76
C ALA A 78 -5.50 0.58 0.03
N ALA A 79 -5.52 0.69 1.37
CA ALA A 79 -4.62 -0.07 2.25
C ALA A 79 -4.91 -1.58 2.18
N ASP A 80 -6.17 -1.97 2.14
CA ASP A 80 -6.56 -3.38 1.99
C ASP A 80 -6.20 -3.93 0.61
N SER A 81 -6.40 -3.14 -0.45
CA SER A 81 -5.95 -3.50 -1.82
C SER A 81 -4.43 -3.74 -1.90
N PHE A 82 -3.65 -2.97 -1.13
CA PHE A 82 -2.21 -3.20 -0.98
C PHE A 82 -1.92 -4.51 -0.25
N LYS A 83 -2.61 -4.80 0.86
CA LYS A 83 -2.45 -6.08 1.58
C LYS A 83 -2.77 -7.28 0.71
N GLU A 84 -3.78 -7.19 -0.14
CA GLU A 84 -4.09 -8.24 -1.11
C GLU A 84 -2.95 -8.44 -2.12
N GLY A 85 -2.38 -7.36 -2.65
CA GLY A 85 -1.19 -7.44 -3.51
C GLY A 85 0.01 -8.05 -2.78
N PHE A 86 0.18 -7.71 -1.51
CA PHE A 86 1.25 -8.25 -0.65
C PHE A 86 1.08 -9.77 -0.50
N SER A 87 -0.12 -10.25 -0.23
CA SER A 87 -0.40 -11.69 -0.15
C SER A 87 -0.13 -12.39 -1.47
N LYS A 88 -0.45 -11.75 -2.60
CA LYS A 88 -0.16 -12.31 -3.93
C LYS A 88 1.34 -12.46 -4.16
N ILE A 89 2.15 -11.41 -3.91
CA ILE A 89 3.60 -11.50 -4.13
C ILE A 89 4.28 -12.44 -3.12
N ALA A 90 3.79 -12.48 -1.88
CA ALA A 90 4.29 -13.40 -0.85
C ALA A 90 4.03 -14.87 -1.23
N SER A 91 2.91 -15.17 -1.90
CA SER A 91 2.58 -16.53 -2.36
C SER A 91 3.43 -17.05 -3.53
N LEU A 92 4.28 -16.21 -4.12
CA LEU A 92 5.22 -16.61 -5.17
C LEU A 92 6.51 -17.24 -4.62
N PHE A 93 6.71 -17.17 -3.30
CA PHE A 93 7.82 -17.78 -2.57
C PHE A 93 7.35 -18.99 -1.76
#